data_AF-A0AAJ5VA75-F1
#
_entry.id   AF-A0AAJ5VA75-F1
#
_cell.length_a   1.000
_cell.length_b   1.000
_cell.length_c   1.000
_cell.angle_alpha   90.00
_cell.angle_beta   90.00
_cell.angle_gamma   90.00
#
_symmetry.space_group_name_H-M   'P 1'
#
loop_
_entity.id
_entity.type
_entity.pdbx_description
1 polymer ?
#
loop_
_entity_poly.entity_id
_entity_poly.type
_entity_poly.pdbx_seq_one_letter_code
_entity_poly.pdbx_strand_id
1 'polypeptide(L)'
;MHVFPIVVARGRSSRTLFSVLTGLLLVIAALAALASPARADVPSTPATDPFAAPLCEGTTVSDPSQAEGTVADLTMVFGQRLVDYNAGRMVFLYNSHGENTVDTPVCGVRYVEGLGPVSEWAYCTDFHSLYCNVTDENGNLTQDGDILPPLEDLDTNPRLTADQERLIHYILTTELPMVRDGVAITTGNATQPQRNVRQRAVWCISEPENKPPFLETFCAENLTLAQQQSILDTLPPDPVDDAVLELSGTGTPVLTGQETRVTMLTNIATVPIQLSAPGATVTVCESSVGQAVYRDGELQVTVADGGPASIDLCVTWPEAGPQVVTAAAEGVRPAVDQLHWVQSPASVDGVPCQVFSSFSSTRSAAVSAALEVIVSVAPAPVPPTMPAPAPTSPAESSGSGSTSETRAARGAAPAGALAATGGSVEWGWVVGGGAAVLLGAVLLGLRRAKAISTPRRHAPEVR
;
A
#
# COMPACT_ATOMS: atom_id res chain seq x y z
N MET A 1 -32.22 30.12 64.89
CA MET A 1 -31.08 29.52 65.61
C MET A 1 -29.84 29.68 64.75
N HIS A 2 -28.82 30.27 65.37
CA HIS A 2 -27.42 30.43 65.00
C HIS A 2 -27.00 31.02 63.64
N VAL A 3 -26.37 32.18 63.81
CA VAL A 3 -25.59 33.02 62.89
C VAL A 3 -24.09 32.69 63.10
N PHE A 4 -23.27 32.99 62.08
CA PHE A 4 -21.80 33.21 62.05
C PHE A 4 -20.86 31.97 61.99
N PRO A 5 -19.59 32.13 61.52
CA PRO A 5 -18.98 33.14 60.64
C PRO A 5 -18.01 32.60 59.56
N ILE A 6 -17.58 33.57 58.74
CA ILE A 6 -16.43 33.64 57.81
C ILE A 6 -15.12 33.07 58.39
N VAL A 7 -14.34 32.36 57.55
CA VAL A 7 -12.86 32.42 57.58
C VAL A 7 -12.33 32.60 56.16
N VAL A 8 -11.83 33.79 55.89
CA VAL A 8 -10.96 34.12 54.76
C VAL A 8 -9.53 33.75 55.17
N ALA A 9 -8.93 32.78 54.48
CA ALA A 9 -7.50 32.51 54.59
C ALA A 9 -6.79 32.98 53.30
N ARG A 10 -6.09 34.10 53.44
CA ARG A 10 -5.19 34.70 52.44
C ARG A 10 -3.85 33.98 52.54
N GLY A 11 -3.60 33.00 51.67
CA GLY A 11 -2.31 32.35 51.50
C GLY A 11 -1.50 33.01 50.39
N ARG A 12 -0.42 33.68 50.76
CA ARG A 12 0.52 34.38 49.88
C ARG A 12 1.58 33.39 49.38
N SER A 13 1.97 33.53 48.10
CA SER A 13 3.22 33.06 47.50
C SER A 13 3.56 31.57 47.55
N SER A 14 3.54 30.92 46.39
CA SER A 14 4.79 30.38 45.84
C SER A 14 4.73 30.34 44.32
N ARG A 15 5.59 31.16 43.70
CA ARG A 15 6.02 31.02 42.32
C ARG A 15 6.94 29.80 42.27
N THR A 16 6.63 28.77 41.49
CA THR A 16 7.60 28.08 40.62
C THR A 16 6.95 26.91 39.90
N LEU A 17 7.36 26.74 38.62
CA LEU A 17 7.38 25.47 37.88
C LEU A 17 6.03 24.83 37.54
N PHE A 18 5.40 25.28 36.45
CA PHE A 18 4.70 24.39 35.51
C PHE A 18 4.55 25.12 34.17
N SER A 19 5.62 25.15 33.38
CA SER A 19 5.61 25.62 31.99
C SER A 19 6.58 24.79 31.17
N VAL A 20 6.30 23.48 31.05
CA VAL A 20 6.91 22.60 30.02
C VAL A 20 5.92 21.54 29.49
N LEU A 21 4.65 21.51 29.93
CA LEU A 21 3.73 20.40 29.61
C LEU A 21 2.54 20.78 28.72
N THR A 22 2.71 21.81 27.87
CA THR A 22 1.66 22.27 26.93
C THR A 22 2.17 22.35 25.48
N GLY A 23 3.37 21.84 25.21
CA GLY A 23 3.96 21.82 23.86
C GLY A 23 3.87 20.48 23.13
N LEU A 24 3.54 19.38 23.83
CA LEU A 24 3.51 18.02 23.23
C LEU A 24 2.10 17.53 22.88
N LEU A 25 1.05 18.27 23.24
CA LEU A 25 -0.35 17.83 23.08
C LEU A 25 -1.07 18.40 21.84
N LEU A 26 -0.37 19.19 21.02
CA LEU A 26 -0.94 19.82 19.81
C LEU A 26 -0.40 19.27 18.48
N VAL A 27 0.54 18.31 18.51
CA VAL A 27 1.05 17.62 17.30
C VAL A 27 0.37 16.27 17.06
N ILE A 28 -0.29 15.69 18.07
CA ILE A 28 -0.97 14.37 17.93
C ILE A 28 -2.36 14.51 17.29
N ALA A 29 -2.97 15.71 17.29
CA ALA A 29 -4.32 15.91 16.73
C ALA A 29 -4.37 16.10 15.20
N ALA A 30 -3.23 16.03 14.50
CA ALA A 30 -3.14 16.23 13.04
C ALA A 30 -2.89 14.94 12.24
N LEU A 31 -2.80 13.77 12.90
CA LEU A 31 -2.53 12.48 12.24
C LEU A 31 -3.74 11.54 12.17
N ALA A 32 -4.94 12.00 12.52
CA ALA A 32 -6.18 11.30 12.17
C ALA A 32 -6.66 11.73 10.77
N ALA A 33 -5.76 11.73 9.79
CA ALA A 33 -6.17 11.64 8.40
C ALA A 33 -6.78 10.23 8.27
N LEU A 34 -8.10 10.14 8.42
CA LEU A 34 -8.85 8.92 8.18
C LEU A 34 -8.41 8.38 6.83
N ALA A 35 -7.74 7.23 6.83
CA ALA A 35 -7.40 6.50 5.62
C ALA A 35 -8.69 6.39 4.81
N SER A 36 -8.72 7.06 3.66
CA SER A 36 -9.88 6.98 2.79
C SER A 36 -9.83 5.60 2.14
N PRO A 37 -10.94 4.86 2.15
CA PRO A 37 -10.99 3.54 1.55
C PRO A 37 -10.55 3.64 0.10
N ALA A 38 -10.03 2.52 -0.41
CA ALA A 38 -9.66 2.44 -1.79
C ALA A 38 -10.89 2.81 -2.64
N ARG A 39 -10.77 3.84 -3.47
CA ARG A 39 -11.79 4.24 -4.46
C ARG A 39 -11.19 4.17 -5.85
N ALA A 40 -12.04 4.02 -6.86
CA ALA A 40 -11.60 4.13 -8.23
C ALA A 40 -11.14 5.58 -8.52
N ASP A 41 -10.03 5.72 -9.24
CA ASP A 41 -9.55 7.04 -9.64
C ASP A 41 -10.36 7.52 -10.85
N VAL A 42 -10.44 8.84 -11.06
CA VAL A 42 -11.03 9.40 -12.29
C VAL A 42 -9.95 9.45 -13.38
N PRO A 43 -10.18 8.92 -14.59
CA PRO A 43 -9.23 9.05 -15.70
C PRO A 43 -8.83 10.51 -15.94
N SER A 44 -7.52 10.80 -15.90
CA SER A 44 -7.00 12.15 -16.19
C SER A 44 -7.30 12.57 -17.64
N THR A 45 -7.44 11.59 -18.53
CA THR A 45 -7.99 11.75 -19.88
C THR A 45 -9.10 10.72 -20.07
N PRO A 46 -10.39 11.12 -20.06
CA PRO A 46 -11.50 10.21 -20.30
C PRO A 46 -11.37 9.47 -21.62
N ALA A 47 -11.64 8.17 -21.62
CA ALA A 47 -11.69 7.36 -22.83
C ALA A 47 -12.89 7.80 -23.68
N THR A 48 -12.64 8.12 -24.96
CA THR A 48 -13.69 8.62 -25.87
C THR A 48 -14.28 7.52 -26.75
N ASP A 49 -13.52 6.46 -27.00
CA ASP A 49 -13.94 5.29 -27.76
C ASP A 49 -14.12 4.07 -26.84
N PRO A 50 -15.05 3.14 -27.18
CA PRO A 50 -15.12 1.84 -26.52
C PRO A 50 -13.80 1.10 -26.52
N PHE A 51 -13.51 0.37 -25.44
CA PHE A 51 -12.29 -0.42 -25.32
C PHE A 51 -12.55 -1.76 -24.62
N ALA A 52 -11.70 -2.75 -24.86
CA ALA A 52 -11.71 -4.01 -24.12
C ALA A 52 -10.87 -3.84 -22.86
N ALA A 53 -11.48 -4.08 -21.70
CA ALA A 53 -10.75 -4.12 -20.44
C ALA A 53 -9.89 -5.40 -20.33
N PRO A 54 -8.80 -5.39 -19.55
CA PRO A 54 -8.09 -6.61 -19.22
C PRO A 54 -9.03 -7.66 -18.59
N LEU A 55 -8.70 -8.95 -18.74
CA LEU A 55 -9.42 -9.99 -18.01
C LEU A 55 -9.03 -9.95 -16.53
N CYS A 56 -9.99 -10.24 -15.65
CA CYS A 56 -9.68 -10.57 -14.27
C CYS A 56 -8.83 -11.84 -14.18
N GLU A 57 -8.05 -11.96 -13.10
CA GLU A 57 -7.14 -13.07 -12.85
C GLU A 57 -7.80 -14.46 -12.98
N GLY A 58 -7.12 -15.39 -13.64
CA GLY A 58 -7.52 -16.79 -13.75
C GLY A 58 -8.41 -17.09 -14.95
N THR A 59 -8.91 -18.32 -15.01
CA THR A 59 -9.76 -18.81 -16.11
C THR A 59 -11.23 -18.82 -15.72
N THR A 60 -12.10 -18.56 -16.68
CA THR A 60 -13.56 -18.73 -16.62
C THR A 60 -13.99 -20.02 -17.31
N VAL A 61 -15.25 -20.41 -17.17
CA VAL A 61 -15.82 -21.60 -17.86
C VAL A 61 -16.01 -21.32 -19.34
N SER A 62 -16.56 -20.14 -19.64
CA SER A 62 -16.78 -19.58 -20.97
C SER A 62 -15.82 -18.41 -21.19
N ASP A 63 -15.38 -18.19 -22.43
CA ASP A 63 -14.54 -17.03 -22.77
C ASP A 63 -15.40 -15.76 -22.82
N PRO A 64 -15.22 -14.78 -21.90
CA PRO A 64 -16.04 -13.58 -21.86
C PRO A 64 -15.86 -12.68 -23.09
N SER A 65 -14.77 -12.85 -23.86
CA SER A 65 -14.57 -12.14 -25.13
C SER A 65 -15.36 -12.74 -26.30
N GLN A 66 -15.99 -13.89 -26.09
CA GLN A 66 -16.80 -14.62 -27.08
C GLN A 66 -18.13 -15.06 -26.45
N ALA A 67 -18.79 -14.15 -25.75
CA ALA A 67 -20.02 -14.45 -25.05
C ALA A 67 -21.20 -14.67 -26.00
N GLU A 68 -22.11 -15.55 -25.60
CA GLU A 68 -23.42 -15.68 -26.25
C GLU A 68 -24.39 -14.66 -25.64
N GLY A 69 -25.02 -13.83 -26.46
CA GLY A 69 -26.00 -12.85 -25.97
C GLY A 69 -26.06 -11.57 -26.80
N THR A 70 -26.66 -10.53 -26.22
CA THR A 70 -26.78 -9.20 -26.84
C THR A 70 -25.44 -8.46 -26.90
N VAL A 71 -24.52 -8.76 -25.98
CA VAL A 71 -23.15 -8.25 -25.97
C VAL A 71 -22.21 -9.42 -26.26
N ALA A 72 -21.57 -9.39 -27.42
CA ALA A 72 -20.71 -10.49 -27.90
C ALA A 72 -19.34 -10.55 -27.20
N ASP A 73 -18.87 -9.41 -26.67
CA ASP A 73 -17.63 -9.32 -25.89
C ASP A 73 -17.94 -8.59 -24.58
N LEU A 74 -18.03 -9.37 -23.51
CA LEU A 74 -18.36 -8.86 -22.17
C LEU A 74 -17.21 -8.08 -21.53
N THR A 75 -16.00 -8.15 -22.08
CA THR A 75 -14.85 -7.36 -21.63
C THR A 75 -14.93 -5.91 -22.09
N MET A 76 -15.83 -5.61 -23.04
CA MET A 76 -15.97 -4.26 -23.58
C MET A 76 -16.58 -3.28 -22.58
N VAL A 77 -15.94 -2.13 -22.50
CA VAL A 77 -16.38 -0.92 -21.80
C VAL A 77 -16.90 0.05 -22.87
N PHE A 78 -18.23 0.18 -22.96
CA PHE A 78 -18.95 0.94 -23.98
C PHE A 78 -20.24 1.53 -23.41
N GLY A 79 -20.89 2.44 -24.13
CA GLY A 79 -22.19 2.98 -23.71
C GLY A 79 -22.16 3.52 -22.28
N GLN A 80 -23.10 3.09 -21.44
CA GLN A 80 -23.16 3.52 -20.04
C GLN A 80 -21.96 3.04 -19.21
N ARG A 81 -21.42 1.84 -19.48
CA ARG A 81 -20.17 1.35 -18.86
C ARG A 81 -19.01 2.34 -19.05
N LEU A 82 -18.88 2.91 -20.26
CA LEU A 82 -17.82 3.88 -20.56
C LEU A 82 -18.03 5.20 -19.81
N VAL A 83 -19.28 5.64 -19.69
CA VAL A 83 -19.64 6.84 -18.92
C VAL A 83 -19.26 6.66 -17.45
N ASP A 84 -19.63 5.52 -16.85
CA ASP A 84 -19.35 5.25 -15.43
C ASP A 84 -17.86 5.04 -15.15
N TYR A 85 -17.14 4.33 -16.03
CA TYR A 85 -15.68 4.20 -15.95
C TYR A 85 -14.99 5.58 -15.96
N ASN A 86 -15.40 6.46 -16.88
CA ASN A 86 -14.86 7.82 -16.98
C ASN A 86 -15.27 8.73 -15.80
N ALA A 87 -16.32 8.36 -15.06
CA ALA A 87 -16.71 9.02 -13.82
C ALA A 87 -15.94 8.51 -12.60
N GLY A 88 -14.97 7.61 -12.79
CA GLY A 88 -14.20 7.00 -11.70
C GLY A 88 -15.03 6.00 -10.90
N ARG A 89 -15.85 5.20 -11.57
CA ARG A 89 -16.62 4.12 -10.93
C ARG A 89 -16.11 2.76 -11.40
N MET A 90 -16.26 1.76 -10.55
CA MET A 90 -16.15 0.37 -10.99
C MET A 90 -17.32 0.03 -11.93
N VAL A 91 -17.03 -0.81 -12.92
CA VAL A 91 -18.00 -1.31 -13.89
C VAL A 91 -17.91 -2.83 -13.94
N PHE A 92 -19.03 -3.53 -13.72
CA PHE A 92 -19.07 -4.99 -13.87
C PHE A 92 -19.10 -5.42 -15.33
N LEU A 93 -18.36 -6.48 -15.63
CA LEU A 93 -18.12 -6.98 -16.97
C LEU A 93 -18.78 -8.35 -17.18
N TYR A 94 -18.40 -9.33 -16.36
CA TYR A 94 -18.84 -10.74 -16.44
C TYR A 94 -18.66 -11.44 -15.08
N ASN A 95 -19.35 -12.57 -14.86
CA ASN A 95 -19.27 -13.35 -13.62
C ASN A 95 -18.18 -14.44 -13.64
N SER A 96 -18.07 -15.23 -12.57
CA SER A 96 -17.05 -16.28 -12.44
C SER A 96 -17.08 -17.36 -13.54
N HIS A 97 -18.21 -17.52 -14.24
CA HIS A 97 -18.37 -18.42 -15.38
C HIS A 97 -17.96 -17.77 -16.71
N GLY A 98 -17.74 -16.46 -16.76
CA GLY A 98 -17.50 -15.71 -18.00
C GLY A 98 -18.78 -15.26 -18.69
N GLU A 99 -19.87 -15.11 -17.94
CA GLU A 99 -21.21 -14.83 -18.44
C GLU A 99 -21.76 -13.51 -17.87
N ASN A 100 -22.81 -12.98 -18.50
CA ASN A 100 -23.56 -11.83 -18.02
C ASN A 100 -24.91 -12.27 -17.44
N THR A 101 -24.83 -13.07 -16.38
CA THR A 101 -25.98 -13.64 -15.66
C THR A 101 -25.83 -13.39 -14.16
N VAL A 102 -26.94 -13.47 -13.44
CA VAL A 102 -27.01 -13.31 -11.98
C VAL A 102 -26.18 -14.41 -11.29
N ASP A 103 -24.95 -14.08 -10.94
CA ASP A 103 -24.01 -14.97 -10.24
C ASP A 103 -22.86 -14.18 -9.60
N THR A 104 -22.14 -14.78 -8.65
CA THR A 104 -20.99 -14.16 -7.95
C THR A 104 -19.83 -15.14 -7.79
N PRO A 105 -18.57 -14.65 -7.70
CA PRO A 105 -18.14 -13.26 -7.80
C PRO A 105 -18.23 -12.72 -9.23
N VAL A 106 -18.03 -11.41 -9.37
CA VAL A 106 -18.04 -10.70 -10.66
C VAL A 106 -16.71 -10.02 -10.95
N CYS A 107 -16.29 -10.04 -12.20
CA CYS A 107 -15.17 -9.27 -12.70
C CYS A 107 -15.64 -7.84 -12.96
N GLY A 108 -14.98 -6.87 -12.32
CA GLY A 108 -15.19 -5.45 -12.56
C GLY A 108 -13.92 -4.80 -13.08
N VAL A 109 -14.06 -3.70 -13.82
CA VAL A 109 -12.96 -2.83 -14.23
C VAL A 109 -13.12 -1.44 -13.63
N ARG A 110 -11.99 -0.85 -13.23
CA ARG A 110 -11.90 0.54 -12.78
C ARG A 110 -10.64 1.19 -13.32
N TYR A 111 -10.57 2.51 -13.27
CA TYR A 111 -9.35 3.24 -13.56
C TYR A 111 -8.46 3.33 -12.31
N VAL A 112 -7.16 3.16 -12.53
CA VAL A 112 -6.11 3.37 -11.52
C VAL A 112 -5.09 4.33 -12.09
N GLU A 113 -4.80 5.41 -11.36
CA GLU A 113 -3.81 6.39 -11.80
C GLU A 113 -2.45 5.72 -12.08
N GLY A 114 -1.83 6.06 -13.21
CA GLY A 114 -0.55 5.50 -13.64
C GLY A 114 -0.61 4.10 -14.25
N LEU A 115 -1.69 3.33 -14.06
CA LEU A 115 -1.87 1.99 -14.63
C LEU A 115 -2.92 1.93 -15.75
N GLY A 116 -3.95 2.77 -15.69
CA GLY A 116 -5.07 2.74 -16.63
C GLY A 116 -6.18 1.77 -16.19
N PRO A 117 -6.88 1.08 -17.11
CA PRO A 117 -7.93 0.12 -16.76
C PRO A 117 -7.35 -1.10 -16.05
N VAL A 118 -7.83 -1.37 -14.84
CA VAL A 118 -7.49 -2.54 -14.03
C VAL A 118 -8.75 -3.34 -13.76
N SER A 119 -8.69 -4.63 -14.03
CA SER A 119 -9.80 -5.56 -13.78
C SER A 119 -9.52 -6.43 -12.55
N GLU A 120 -10.51 -6.54 -11.68
CA GLU A 120 -10.41 -7.28 -10.42
C GLU A 120 -11.72 -8.00 -10.08
N TRP A 121 -11.60 -9.09 -9.33
CA TRP A 121 -12.77 -9.83 -8.84
C TRP A 121 -13.38 -9.11 -7.64
N ALA A 122 -14.70 -8.91 -7.72
CA ALA A 122 -15.53 -8.37 -6.65
C ALA A 122 -16.46 -9.47 -6.11
N TYR A 123 -16.45 -9.64 -4.79
CA TYR A 123 -17.14 -10.68 -4.05
C TYR A 123 -18.32 -10.09 -3.31
N CYS A 124 -19.49 -10.71 -3.45
CA CYS A 124 -20.70 -10.24 -2.79
C CYS A 124 -20.62 -10.47 -1.27
N THR A 125 -21.04 -9.51 -0.47
CA THR A 125 -21.17 -9.69 0.99
C THR A 125 -22.60 -9.95 1.45
N ASP A 126 -23.59 -9.77 0.60
CA ASP A 126 -24.99 -9.74 1.01
C ASP A 126 -25.80 -10.84 0.32
N PHE A 127 -25.72 -12.06 0.85
CA PHE A 127 -26.30 -13.25 0.19
C PHE A 127 -27.80 -13.10 -0.14
N HIS A 128 -28.54 -12.38 0.72
CA HIS A 128 -30.00 -12.19 0.59
C HIS A 128 -30.42 -10.93 -0.16
N SER A 129 -29.46 -10.13 -0.64
CA SER A 129 -29.73 -8.91 -1.41
C SER A 129 -29.79 -9.19 -2.92
N LEU A 130 -30.27 -8.21 -3.69
CA LEU A 130 -30.42 -8.35 -5.15
C LEU A 130 -29.07 -8.38 -5.87
N TYR A 131 -28.93 -9.29 -6.82
CA TYR A 131 -27.75 -9.42 -7.67
C TYR A 131 -27.75 -8.34 -8.76
N CYS A 132 -27.49 -7.11 -8.35
CA CYS A 132 -27.41 -5.94 -9.22
C CYS A 132 -26.06 -5.91 -9.94
N ASN A 133 -25.79 -6.93 -10.75
CA ASN A 133 -24.50 -7.13 -11.41
C ASN A 133 -24.57 -7.55 -12.87
N VAL A 134 -25.78 -7.60 -13.44
CA VAL A 134 -26.02 -7.87 -14.85
C VAL A 134 -26.13 -6.56 -15.62
N THR A 135 -25.62 -6.51 -16.84
CA THR A 135 -25.77 -5.33 -17.70
C THR A 135 -26.58 -5.60 -18.96
N ASP A 136 -27.26 -4.59 -19.49
CA ASP A 136 -27.95 -4.71 -20.77
C ASP A 136 -27.03 -4.47 -21.99
N GLU A 137 -27.61 -4.49 -23.18
CA GLU A 137 -26.95 -4.23 -24.47
C GLU A 137 -26.42 -2.81 -24.67
N ASN A 138 -26.79 -1.87 -23.80
CA ASN A 138 -26.30 -0.50 -23.79
C ASN A 138 -25.25 -0.29 -22.68
N GLY A 139 -24.94 -1.34 -21.92
CA GLY A 139 -24.01 -1.30 -20.80
C GLY A 139 -24.61 -0.73 -19.51
N ASN A 140 -25.94 -0.58 -19.42
CA ASN A 140 -26.58 -0.17 -18.17
C ASN A 140 -26.56 -1.33 -17.18
N LEU A 141 -26.35 -1.03 -15.89
CA LEU A 141 -26.61 -2.00 -14.83
C LEU A 141 -28.11 -2.28 -14.75
N THR A 142 -28.50 -3.54 -14.60
CA THR A 142 -29.90 -3.95 -14.59
C THR A 142 -30.19 -5.01 -13.53
N GLN A 143 -31.44 -5.04 -13.08
CA GLN A 143 -32.04 -6.13 -12.30
C GLN A 143 -33.36 -6.50 -12.96
N ASP A 144 -33.49 -7.75 -13.43
CA ASP A 144 -34.71 -8.25 -14.08
C ASP A 144 -35.22 -7.36 -15.25
N GLY A 145 -34.29 -6.67 -15.93
CA GLY A 145 -34.57 -5.77 -17.05
C GLY A 145 -34.78 -4.30 -16.68
N ASP A 146 -34.92 -3.98 -15.39
CA ASP A 146 -35.00 -2.60 -14.93
C ASP A 146 -33.60 -1.98 -14.84
N ILE A 147 -33.43 -0.80 -15.43
CA ILE A 147 -32.18 -0.04 -15.38
C ILE A 147 -31.99 0.49 -13.96
N LEU A 148 -30.82 0.19 -13.39
CA LEU A 148 -30.42 0.62 -12.07
C LEU A 148 -29.50 1.84 -12.16
N PRO A 149 -29.43 2.65 -11.08
CA PRO A 149 -28.32 3.57 -10.89
C PRO A 149 -26.98 2.83 -10.93
N PRO A 150 -25.91 3.51 -11.34
CA PRO A 150 -24.58 2.93 -11.43
C PRO A 150 -24.01 2.58 -10.06
N LEU A 151 -22.91 1.83 -10.05
CA LEU A 151 -22.19 1.50 -8.82
C LEU A 151 -21.55 2.75 -8.21
N GLU A 152 -21.66 2.87 -6.90
CA GLU A 152 -21.02 3.90 -6.08
C GLU A 152 -20.03 3.24 -5.12
N ASP A 153 -18.89 3.91 -4.90
CA ASP A 153 -17.95 3.52 -3.85
C ASP A 153 -18.58 3.81 -2.48
N LEU A 154 -18.44 2.85 -1.56
CA LEU A 154 -18.82 2.99 -0.16
C LEU A 154 -17.55 3.08 0.69
N ASP A 155 -17.65 3.82 1.79
CA ASP A 155 -16.51 3.90 2.70
C ASP A 155 -16.28 2.60 3.47
N THR A 156 -17.39 1.99 3.89
CA THR A 156 -17.44 0.73 4.61
C THR A 156 -18.65 -0.04 4.14
N ASN A 157 -18.76 -1.32 4.53
CA ASN A 157 -20.03 -2.00 4.44
C ASN A 157 -20.84 -1.75 5.73
N PRO A 158 -21.94 -0.99 5.67
CA PRO A 158 -22.71 -0.60 6.86
C PRO A 158 -23.36 -1.78 7.59
N ARG A 159 -23.39 -2.98 7.00
CA ARG A 159 -23.87 -4.21 7.63
C ARG A 159 -22.81 -4.97 8.42
N LEU A 160 -21.53 -4.64 8.25
CA LEU A 160 -20.42 -5.38 8.83
C LEU A 160 -19.82 -4.66 10.04
N THR A 161 -19.31 -5.43 10.98
CA THR A 161 -18.42 -4.94 12.03
C THR A 161 -17.01 -4.78 11.47
N ALA A 162 -16.17 -3.97 12.15
CA ALA A 162 -14.76 -3.80 11.75
C ALA A 162 -13.99 -5.13 11.70
N ASP A 163 -14.25 -6.05 12.64
CA ASP A 163 -13.63 -7.38 12.62
C ASP A 163 -14.08 -8.23 11.42
N GLN A 164 -15.34 -8.10 10.99
CA GLN A 164 -15.82 -8.78 9.78
C GLN A 164 -15.15 -8.22 8.53
N GLU A 165 -14.96 -6.90 8.44
CA GLU A 165 -14.22 -6.29 7.32
C GLU A 165 -12.76 -6.74 7.29
N ARG A 166 -12.09 -6.79 8.46
CA ARG A 166 -10.71 -7.31 8.60
C ARG A 166 -10.59 -8.78 8.16
N LEU A 167 -11.55 -9.62 8.56
CA LEU A 167 -11.60 -11.03 8.13
C LEU A 167 -11.82 -11.17 6.63
N ILE A 168 -12.73 -10.39 6.04
CA ILE A 168 -12.97 -10.41 4.58
C ILE A 168 -11.73 -9.93 3.84
N HIS A 169 -11.08 -8.87 4.29
CA HIS A 169 -9.81 -8.42 3.74
C HIS A 169 -8.77 -9.56 3.73
N TYR A 170 -8.61 -10.27 4.85
CA TYR A 170 -7.70 -11.42 4.91
C TYR A 170 -8.07 -12.54 3.92
N ILE A 171 -9.37 -12.87 3.80
CA ILE A 171 -9.87 -13.88 2.85
C ILE A 171 -9.58 -13.50 1.38
N LEU A 172 -9.67 -12.21 1.03
CA LEU A 172 -9.43 -11.74 -0.33
C LEU A 172 -7.94 -11.63 -0.68
N THR A 173 -7.09 -11.41 0.33
CA THR A 173 -5.64 -11.25 0.16
C THR A 173 -4.84 -12.53 0.34
N THR A 174 -5.41 -13.52 1.03
CA THR A 174 -4.71 -14.75 1.41
C THR A 174 -5.45 -15.96 0.86
N GLU A 175 -4.73 -16.83 0.14
CA GLU A 175 -5.28 -18.14 -0.23
C GLU A 175 -5.31 -19.06 0.99
N LEU A 176 -6.50 -19.51 1.34
CA LEU A 176 -6.77 -20.37 2.48
C LEU A 176 -7.08 -21.78 1.99
N PRO A 177 -6.46 -22.82 2.58
CA PRO A 177 -6.88 -24.19 2.34
C PRO A 177 -8.26 -24.40 2.97
N MET A 178 -9.18 -24.96 2.19
CA MET A 178 -10.56 -25.24 2.56
C MET A 178 -10.99 -26.61 2.06
N VAL A 179 -12.15 -27.05 2.52
CA VAL A 179 -12.83 -28.27 2.12
C VAL A 179 -14.21 -27.90 1.58
N ARG A 180 -14.52 -28.38 0.38
CA ARG A 180 -15.85 -28.26 -0.22
C ARG A 180 -16.32 -29.65 -0.62
N ASP A 181 -17.44 -30.07 -0.06
CA ASP A 181 -18.03 -31.40 -0.34
C ASP A 181 -17.02 -32.55 -0.11
N GLY A 182 -16.19 -32.42 0.95
CA GLY A 182 -15.14 -33.39 1.29
C GLY A 182 -13.86 -33.31 0.44
N VAL A 183 -13.75 -32.34 -0.47
CA VAL A 183 -12.59 -32.17 -1.35
C VAL A 183 -11.79 -30.93 -0.94
N ALA A 184 -10.48 -31.09 -0.77
CA ALA A 184 -9.57 -29.99 -0.50
C ALA A 184 -9.47 -29.03 -1.70
N ILE A 185 -9.57 -27.73 -1.44
CA ILE A 185 -9.58 -26.65 -2.42
C ILE A 185 -9.11 -25.34 -1.77
N THR A 186 -8.57 -24.40 -2.53
CA THR A 186 -8.12 -23.10 -1.98
C THR A 186 -9.10 -21.97 -2.31
N THR A 187 -9.11 -20.91 -1.49
CA THR A 187 -9.79 -19.63 -1.79
C THR A 187 -9.00 -18.81 -2.81
N GLY A 188 -8.58 -19.38 -3.95
CA GLY A 188 -7.82 -18.65 -4.98
C GLY A 188 -8.68 -17.98 -6.06
N ASN A 189 -8.03 -17.23 -6.96
CA ASN A 189 -8.67 -16.62 -8.13
C ASN A 189 -8.46 -17.42 -9.43
N ALA A 190 -7.53 -18.39 -9.44
CA ALA A 190 -7.07 -19.03 -10.67
C ALA A 190 -8.16 -19.78 -11.44
N THR A 191 -9.17 -20.32 -10.77
CA THR A 191 -10.26 -21.10 -11.38
C THR A 191 -11.62 -20.73 -10.80
N GLN A 192 -12.69 -20.98 -11.57
CA GLN A 192 -14.07 -20.78 -11.12
C GLN A 192 -14.39 -21.50 -9.79
N PRO A 193 -14.01 -22.78 -9.58
CA PRO A 193 -14.30 -23.45 -8.32
C PRO A 193 -13.63 -22.80 -7.10
N GLN A 194 -12.41 -22.29 -7.26
CA GLN A 194 -11.68 -21.60 -6.19
C GLN A 194 -12.33 -20.25 -5.86
N ARG A 195 -12.75 -19.50 -6.89
CA ARG A 195 -13.48 -18.24 -6.72
C ARG A 195 -14.81 -18.44 -5.98
N ASN A 196 -15.53 -19.52 -6.28
CA ASN A 196 -16.76 -19.85 -5.56
C ASN A 196 -16.50 -20.22 -4.10
N VAL A 197 -15.38 -20.89 -3.80
CA VAL A 197 -14.97 -21.18 -2.41
C VAL A 197 -14.63 -19.90 -1.67
N ARG A 198 -13.91 -18.96 -2.31
CA ARG A 198 -13.65 -17.62 -1.75
C ARG A 198 -14.95 -16.85 -1.51
N GLN A 199 -15.90 -16.88 -2.43
CA GLN A 199 -17.22 -16.25 -2.27
C GLN A 199 -18.00 -16.82 -1.07
N ARG A 200 -17.97 -18.14 -0.87
CA ARG A 200 -18.57 -18.76 0.32
C ARG A 200 -17.84 -18.37 1.61
N ALA A 201 -16.52 -18.27 1.58
CA ALA A 201 -15.73 -17.81 2.71
C ALA A 201 -16.12 -16.38 3.12
N VAL A 202 -16.30 -15.48 2.16
CA VAL A 202 -16.81 -14.12 2.40
C VAL A 202 -18.19 -14.17 3.08
N TRP A 203 -19.12 -14.99 2.57
CA TRP A 203 -20.45 -15.13 3.17
C TRP A 203 -20.45 -15.78 4.55
N CYS A 204 -19.46 -16.61 4.89
CA CYS A 204 -19.32 -17.12 6.26
C CYS A 204 -19.15 -15.99 7.28
N ILE A 205 -18.47 -14.92 6.87
CA ILE A 205 -18.20 -13.76 7.70
C ILE A 205 -19.37 -12.77 7.65
N SER A 206 -19.87 -12.46 6.45
CA SER A 206 -20.87 -11.40 6.26
C SER A 206 -22.30 -11.80 6.62
N GLU A 207 -22.61 -13.10 6.66
CA GLU A 207 -23.93 -13.63 7.03
C GLU A 207 -23.86 -14.46 8.32
N PRO A 208 -23.52 -13.88 9.49
CA PRO A 208 -23.31 -14.63 10.74
C PRO A 208 -24.56 -15.39 11.20
N GLU A 209 -25.74 -14.80 11.05
CA GLU A 209 -26.98 -15.27 11.69
C GLU A 209 -27.99 -15.90 10.72
N ASN A 210 -27.88 -15.64 9.41
CA ASN A 210 -28.88 -16.04 8.42
C ASN A 210 -28.26 -16.85 7.28
N LYS A 211 -27.58 -17.94 7.60
CA LYS A 211 -26.94 -18.78 6.58
C LYS A 211 -27.94 -19.78 5.99
N PRO A 212 -27.96 -19.98 4.66
CA PRO A 212 -28.60 -21.17 4.11
C PRO A 212 -27.86 -22.44 4.57
N PRO A 213 -28.51 -23.62 4.66
CA PRO A 213 -27.92 -24.83 5.25
C PRO A 213 -26.59 -25.29 4.62
N PHE A 214 -26.43 -25.09 3.30
CA PHE A 214 -25.18 -25.44 2.61
C PHE A 214 -24.01 -24.53 3.06
N LEU A 215 -24.29 -23.25 3.32
CA LEU A 215 -23.28 -22.30 3.77
C LEU A 215 -22.95 -22.57 5.24
N GLU A 216 -23.95 -22.85 6.08
CA GLU A 216 -23.73 -23.21 7.48
C GLU A 216 -22.76 -24.39 7.62
N THR A 217 -22.98 -25.47 6.86
CA THR A 217 -22.09 -26.64 6.84
C THR A 217 -20.68 -26.26 6.40
N PHE A 218 -20.56 -25.50 5.30
CA PHE A 218 -19.27 -25.05 4.79
C PHE A 218 -18.52 -24.18 5.81
N CYS A 219 -19.20 -23.26 6.50
CA CYS A 219 -18.58 -22.40 7.50
C CYS A 219 -18.16 -23.17 8.75
N ALA A 220 -18.96 -24.14 9.19
CA ALA A 220 -18.62 -24.99 10.34
C ALA A 220 -17.36 -25.84 10.09
N GLU A 221 -17.11 -26.24 8.83
CA GLU A 221 -15.93 -27.02 8.44
C GLU A 221 -14.67 -26.15 8.24
N ASN A 222 -14.83 -24.91 7.76
CA ASN A 222 -13.70 -24.11 7.25
C ASN A 222 -13.38 -22.84 8.04
N LEU A 223 -14.38 -22.21 8.65
CA LEU A 223 -14.26 -20.89 9.27
C LEU A 223 -15.09 -20.83 10.56
N THR A 224 -14.78 -21.73 11.49
CA THR A 224 -15.32 -21.70 12.86
C THR A 224 -14.97 -20.39 13.56
N LEU A 225 -15.72 -20.02 14.60
CA LEU A 225 -15.41 -18.83 15.41
C LEU A 225 -13.98 -18.85 15.98
N ALA A 226 -13.47 -20.02 16.36
CA ALA A 226 -12.10 -20.17 16.84
C ALA A 226 -11.06 -19.89 15.74
N GLN A 227 -11.32 -20.32 14.49
CA GLN A 227 -10.46 -20.02 13.36
C GLN A 227 -10.52 -18.54 12.98
N GLN A 228 -11.72 -17.95 12.98
CA GLN A 228 -11.90 -16.51 12.74
C GLN A 228 -11.12 -15.69 13.78
N GLN A 229 -11.23 -16.04 15.07
CA GLN A 229 -10.47 -15.38 16.12
C GLN A 229 -8.96 -15.56 15.93
N SER A 230 -8.51 -16.77 15.60
CA SER A 230 -7.10 -17.02 15.32
C SER A 230 -6.57 -16.21 14.14
N ILE A 231 -7.40 -15.92 13.13
CA ILE A 231 -7.04 -15.02 12.03
C ILE A 231 -6.95 -13.59 12.55
N LEU A 232 -7.98 -13.11 13.26
CA LEU A 232 -8.00 -11.77 13.84
C LEU A 232 -6.81 -11.50 14.77
N ASP A 233 -6.37 -12.51 15.53
CA ASP A 233 -5.21 -12.42 16.43
C ASP A 233 -3.88 -12.28 15.65
N THR A 234 -3.83 -12.73 14.40
CA THR A 234 -2.67 -12.53 13.51
C THR A 234 -2.72 -11.21 12.75
N LEU A 235 -3.90 -10.60 12.65
CA LEU A 235 -4.09 -9.31 12.00
C LEU A 235 -3.81 -8.19 13.01
N PRO A 236 -3.05 -7.15 12.63
CA PRO A 236 -2.91 -5.98 13.47
C PRO A 236 -4.28 -5.37 13.82
N PRO A 237 -4.51 -4.97 15.08
CA PRO A 237 -5.83 -4.51 15.57
C PRO A 237 -6.29 -3.23 14.88
N ASP A 238 -5.34 -2.39 14.50
CA ASP A 238 -5.57 -1.25 13.62
C ASP A 238 -5.12 -1.61 12.21
N PRO A 239 -5.84 -1.17 11.16
CA PRO A 239 -5.23 -1.07 9.84
C PRO A 239 -3.86 -0.41 9.99
N VAL A 240 -2.77 -1.08 9.61
CA VAL A 240 -1.50 -0.37 9.54
C VAL A 240 -1.61 0.46 8.28
N ASP A 241 -2.10 1.68 8.48
CA ASP A 241 -2.63 2.60 7.47
C ASP A 241 -1.62 2.92 6.37
N ASP A 242 -0.33 2.60 6.55
CA ASP A 242 0.66 2.67 5.48
C ASP A 242 1.78 1.64 5.66
N ALA A 243 2.42 1.29 4.55
CA ALA A 243 3.73 0.65 4.59
C ALA A 243 4.74 1.60 5.23
N VAL A 244 5.18 1.29 6.45
CA VAL A 244 6.18 2.06 7.18
C VAL A 244 7.56 1.57 6.76
N LEU A 245 8.38 2.48 6.26
CA LEU A 245 9.81 2.27 6.07
C LEU A 245 10.51 3.60 6.37
N GLU A 246 11.20 3.65 7.51
CA GLU A 246 11.92 4.84 7.95
C GLU A 246 13.34 4.48 8.37
N LEU A 247 14.28 5.39 8.12
CA LEU A 247 15.67 5.28 8.57
C LEU A 247 16.00 6.46 9.48
N SER A 248 16.64 6.16 10.61
CA SER A 248 17.12 7.16 11.57
C SER A 248 18.53 6.81 12.03
N GLY A 249 19.30 7.82 12.44
CA GLY A 249 20.67 7.65 12.90
C GLY A 249 21.02 8.62 14.02
N THR A 250 22.13 8.36 14.69
CA THR A 250 22.64 9.27 15.72
C THR A 250 23.16 10.54 15.04
N GLY A 251 22.65 11.71 15.46
CA GLY A 251 23.00 13.02 14.86
C GLY A 251 24.44 13.49 15.10
N THR A 252 25.34 12.61 15.55
CA THR A 252 26.75 12.88 15.78
C THR A 252 27.59 12.43 14.59
N PRO A 253 28.56 13.24 14.11
CA PRO A 253 29.48 12.83 13.06
C PRO A 253 30.21 11.53 13.44
N VAL A 254 30.23 10.57 12.53
CA VAL A 254 30.85 9.25 12.71
C VAL A 254 32.30 9.34 12.26
N LEU A 255 33.25 8.74 12.97
CA LEU A 255 34.63 8.71 12.49
C LEU A 255 34.83 7.62 11.43
N THR A 256 35.72 7.85 10.47
CA THR A 256 36.12 6.83 9.47
C THR A 256 36.53 5.53 10.16
N GLY A 257 35.98 4.41 9.70
CA GLY A 257 36.23 3.08 10.25
C GLY A 257 35.52 2.79 11.58
N GLN A 258 34.79 3.74 12.14
CA GLN A 258 33.91 3.48 13.28
C GLN A 258 32.54 3.00 12.80
N GLU A 259 32.01 2.04 13.54
CA GLU A 259 30.64 1.57 13.39
C GLU A 259 29.68 2.66 13.87
N THR A 260 28.64 2.91 13.08
CA THR A 260 27.48 3.69 13.49
C THR A 260 26.22 2.83 13.45
N ARG A 261 25.25 3.21 14.28
CA ARG A 261 23.95 2.57 14.34
C ARG A 261 22.94 3.39 13.53
N VAL A 262 22.34 2.72 12.55
CA VAL A 262 21.19 3.21 11.80
C VAL A 262 20.00 2.37 12.21
N THR A 263 18.97 2.98 12.77
CA THR A 263 17.75 2.30 13.18
C THR A 263 16.72 2.41 12.05
N MET A 264 16.25 1.26 11.57
CA MET A 264 15.18 1.14 10.59
C MET A 264 13.88 0.75 11.28
N LEU A 265 12.84 1.56 11.13
CA LEU A 265 11.49 1.23 11.59
C LEU A 265 10.67 0.74 10.38
N THR A 266 10.09 -0.47 10.47
CA THR A 266 9.27 -0.99 9.37
C THR A 266 8.23 -2.02 9.81
N ASN A 267 7.06 -2.01 9.17
CA ASN A 267 6.05 -3.07 9.26
C ASN A 267 6.11 -4.05 8.06
N ILE A 268 7.10 -3.92 7.17
CA ILE A 268 7.20 -4.67 5.93
C ILE A 268 7.93 -6.00 6.21
N ALA A 269 7.15 -7.08 6.36
CA ALA A 269 7.70 -8.42 6.63
C ALA A 269 7.67 -9.36 5.42
N THR A 270 6.78 -9.09 4.46
CA THR A 270 6.38 -10.05 3.43
C THR A 270 7.17 -9.93 2.13
N VAL A 271 7.96 -8.86 1.97
CA VAL A 271 8.83 -8.63 0.81
C VAL A 271 10.23 -8.25 1.27
N PRO A 272 11.29 -8.60 0.52
CA PRO A 272 12.65 -8.15 0.81
C PRO A 272 12.78 -6.63 0.70
N ILE A 273 13.52 -6.01 1.62
CA ILE A 273 13.87 -4.58 1.59
C ILE A 273 15.27 -4.47 0.99
N GLN A 274 15.40 -3.81 -0.15
CA GLN A 274 16.68 -3.48 -0.77
C GLN A 274 17.36 -2.37 0.03
N LEU A 275 18.55 -2.65 0.55
CA LEU A 275 19.36 -1.73 1.32
C LEU A 275 20.64 -1.39 0.56
N SER A 276 20.93 -0.09 0.42
CA SER A 276 22.16 0.38 -0.21
C SER A 276 22.85 1.41 0.66
N ALA A 277 24.12 1.14 0.97
CA ALA A 277 25.04 2.05 1.64
C ALA A 277 26.38 2.01 0.89
N PRO A 278 26.55 2.83 -0.17
CA PRO A 278 27.73 2.77 -1.04
C PRO A 278 29.04 2.90 -0.27
N GLY A 279 30.00 2.03 -0.59
CA GLY A 279 31.32 2.02 0.05
C GLY A 279 31.32 1.61 1.53
N ALA A 280 30.18 1.20 2.10
CA ALA A 280 30.07 0.78 3.49
C ALA A 280 30.08 -0.74 3.63
N THR A 281 30.44 -1.20 4.84
CA THR A 281 30.07 -2.53 5.33
C THR A 281 28.80 -2.40 6.16
N VAL A 282 27.79 -3.23 5.89
CA VAL A 282 26.52 -3.25 6.63
C VAL A 282 26.28 -4.63 7.23
N THR A 283 25.87 -4.66 8.50
CA THR A 283 25.41 -5.86 9.20
C THR A 283 24.18 -5.55 10.06
N VAL A 284 23.43 -6.58 10.44
CA VAL A 284 22.41 -6.45 11.50
C VAL A 284 23.13 -6.41 12.84
N CYS A 285 22.87 -5.38 13.65
CA CYS A 285 23.45 -5.26 14.98
C CYS A 285 23.00 -6.41 15.89
N GLU A 286 23.80 -6.75 16.90
CA GLU A 286 23.52 -7.85 17.84
C GLU A 286 22.14 -7.72 18.51
N SER A 287 21.68 -6.49 18.78
CA SER A 287 20.37 -6.20 19.39
C SER A 287 19.17 -6.57 18.54
N SER A 288 19.35 -6.77 17.22
CA SER A 288 18.30 -7.10 16.27
C SER A 288 18.51 -8.46 15.60
N VAL A 289 19.45 -9.28 16.11
CA VAL A 289 19.63 -10.65 15.64
C VAL A 289 18.34 -11.46 15.90
N GLY A 290 17.85 -12.14 14.86
CA GLY A 290 16.60 -12.89 14.89
C GLY A 290 15.36 -12.10 14.46
N GLN A 291 15.45 -10.77 14.39
CA GLN A 291 14.40 -9.90 13.86
C GLN A 291 14.61 -9.56 12.38
N ALA A 292 15.85 -9.64 11.89
CA ALA A 292 16.15 -9.47 10.48
C ALA A 292 17.36 -10.29 10.04
N VAL A 293 17.41 -10.59 8.74
CA VAL A 293 18.54 -11.23 8.07
C VAL A 293 18.95 -10.37 6.89
N TYR A 294 20.21 -9.91 6.89
CA TYR A 294 20.78 -9.12 5.79
C TYR A 294 21.72 -9.98 4.95
N ARG A 295 21.49 -10.05 3.63
CA ARG A 295 22.34 -10.76 2.66
C ARG A 295 22.32 -10.06 1.31
N ASP A 296 23.50 -9.85 0.74
CA ASP A 296 23.67 -9.39 -0.66
C ASP A 296 22.87 -8.12 -1.02
N GLY A 297 22.72 -7.18 -0.08
CA GLY A 297 21.94 -5.95 -0.29
C GLY A 297 20.47 -6.07 0.06
N GLU A 298 19.98 -7.25 0.42
CA GLU A 298 18.59 -7.49 0.80
C GLU A 298 18.45 -7.73 2.31
N LEU A 299 17.46 -7.08 2.90
CA LEU A 299 17.09 -7.23 4.30
C LEU A 299 15.72 -7.89 4.38
N GLN A 300 15.66 -9.08 4.97
CA GLN A 300 14.42 -9.79 5.26
C GLN A 300 14.06 -9.60 6.72
N VAL A 301 12.86 -9.07 6.98
CA VAL A 301 12.39 -8.70 8.31
C VAL A 301 11.37 -9.71 8.84
N THR A 302 11.54 -10.10 10.10
CA THR A 302 10.56 -10.87 10.85
C THR A 302 9.86 -9.91 11.82
N VAL A 303 8.61 -9.58 11.50
CA VAL A 303 7.77 -8.77 12.37
C VAL A 303 7.08 -9.67 13.39
N ALA A 304 7.16 -9.32 14.67
CA ALA A 304 6.39 -9.98 15.73
C ALA A 304 5.01 -9.32 15.88
N ASP A 305 3.96 -10.14 15.93
CA ASP A 305 2.60 -9.79 16.37
C ASP A 305 2.03 -8.45 15.84
N GLY A 306 2.12 -8.24 14.51
CA GLY A 306 1.37 -7.21 13.78
C GLY A 306 1.85 -5.75 13.92
N GLY A 307 2.78 -5.43 14.82
CA GLY A 307 3.32 -4.07 14.97
C GLY A 307 4.57 -3.78 14.11
N PRO A 308 5.02 -2.53 13.92
CA PRO A 308 6.28 -2.27 13.24
C PRO A 308 7.48 -2.83 14.03
N ALA A 309 8.43 -3.45 13.33
CA ALA A 309 9.72 -3.87 13.85
C ALA A 309 10.74 -2.72 13.81
N SER A 310 11.58 -2.62 14.84
CA SER A 310 12.71 -1.71 14.90
C SER A 310 14.01 -2.50 14.77
N ILE A 311 14.74 -2.30 13.67
CA ILE A 311 15.94 -3.05 13.32
C ILE A 311 17.14 -2.12 13.34
N ASP A 312 18.15 -2.47 14.14
CA ASP A 312 19.40 -1.74 14.17
C ASP A 312 20.39 -2.34 13.16
N LEU A 313 20.82 -1.49 12.24
CA LEU A 313 21.86 -1.75 11.24
C LEU A 313 23.17 -1.13 11.70
N CYS A 314 24.22 -1.94 11.68
CA CYS A 314 25.58 -1.54 12.05
C CYS A 314 26.34 -1.26 10.75
N VAL A 315 26.65 0.02 10.51
CA VAL A 315 27.22 0.50 9.25
C VAL A 315 28.59 1.12 9.48
N THR A 316 29.58 0.76 8.67
CA THR A 316 30.95 1.28 8.76
C THR A 316 31.44 1.77 7.40
N TRP A 317 31.92 3.02 7.33
CA TRP A 317 32.54 3.57 6.12
C TRP A 317 34.05 3.73 6.29
N PRO A 318 34.85 3.33 5.29
CA PRO A 318 36.30 3.57 5.29
C PRO A 318 36.66 5.02 4.93
N GLU A 319 35.78 5.73 4.23
CA GLU A 319 36.05 7.06 3.68
C GLU A 319 35.20 8.15 4.36
N ALA A 320 35.81 9.32 4.56
CA ALA A 320 35.12 10.50 5.09
C ALA A 320 34.30 11.19 3.99
N GLY A 321 33.26 11.92 4.40
CA GLY A 321 32.37 12.66 3.53
C GLY A 321 30.89 12.45 3.88
N PRO A 322 29.99 13.10 3.12
CA PRO A 322 28.57 12.78 3.18
C PRO A 322 28.35 11.38 2.59
N GLN A 323 27.68 10.54 3.37
CA GLN A 323 27.28 9.20 2.99
C GLN A 323 25.76 9.10 3.05
N VAL A 324 25.19 8.18 2.27
CA VAL A 324 23.74 7.95 2.26
C VAL A 324 23.48 6.47 2.47
N VAL A 325 22.55 6.17 3.37
CA VAL A 325 21.91 4.86 3.48
C VAL A 325 20.53 4.99 2.89
N THR A 326 20.20 4.10 1.96
CA THR A 326 18.86 4.01 1.37
C THR A 326 18.27 2.64 1.63
N ALA A 327 16.97 2.59 1.86
CA ALA A 327 16.17 1.39 1.94
C ALA A 327 15.00 1.53 0.97
N ALA A 328 14.67 0.48 0.23
CA ALA A 328 13.53 0.46 -0.67
C ALA A 328 12.86 -0.91 -0.67
N ALA A 329 11.53 -0.94 -0.69
CA ALA A 329 10.77 -2.17 -0.86
C ALA A 329 9.77 -1.97 -2.00
N GLU A 330 9.68 -2.97 -2.87
CA GLU A 330 8.70 -3.03 -3.95
C GLU A 330 7.67 -4.12 -3.64
N GLY A 331 6.48 -4.02 -4.22
CA GLY A 331 5.44 -5.03 -4.00
C GLY A 331 4.78 -4.94 -2.63
N VAL A 332 4.93 -3.82 -1.90
CA VAL A 332 4.34 -3.67 -0.58
C VAL A 332 2.84 -3.48 -0.72
N ARG A 333 2.07 -4.31 0.00
CA ARG A 333 0.61 -4.27 0.02
C ARG A 333 0.15 -3.66 1.35
N PRO A 334 -0.13 -2.34 1.43
CA PRO A 334 -0.83 -1.78 2.60
C PRO A 334 -2.14 -2.57 2.83
N ALA A 335 -2.35 -2.98 4.07
CA ALA A 335 -3.16 -4.15 4.41
C ALA A 335 -4.67 -3.89 4.57
N VAL A 336 -5.22 -2.82 4.00
CA VAL A 336 -6.59 -2.36 4.30
C VAL A 336 -7.06 -1.29 3.32
N ASP A 337 -6.18 -0.39 2.90
CA ASP A 337 -6.42 0.65 1.88
C ASP A 337 -6.54 0.10 0.45
N GLN A 338 -6.79 -1.20 0.34
CA GLN A 338 -6.98 -1.93 -0.90
C GLN A 338 -8.33 -2.62 -0.97
N LEU A 339 -9.10 -2.62 0.13
CA LEU A 339 -10.49 -3.09 0.11
C LEU A 339 -11.38 -2.00 -0.46
N HIS A 340 -12.04 -2.31 -1.56
CA HIS A 340 -13.05 -1.47 -2.20
C HIS A 340 -14.43 -2.04 -1.90
N TRP A 341 -15.36 -1.17 -1.56
CA TRP A 341 -16.77 -1.52 -1.40
C TRP A 341 -17.57 -0.81 -2.47
N VAL A 342 -18.34 -1.55 -3.26
CA VAL A 342 -19.20 -0.95 -4.30
C VAL A 342 -20.61 -1.50 -4.24
N GLN A 343 -21.58 -0.62 -4.48
CA GLN A 343 -23.00 -0.97 -4.47
C GLN A 343 -23.76 -0.05 -5.44
N SER A 344 -24.78 -0.56 -6.13
CA SER A 344 -25.79 0.32 -6.71
C SER A 344 -26.74 0.79 -5.59
N PRO A 345 -27.02 2.10 -5.45
CA PRO A 345 -27.90 2.62 -4.39
C PRO A 345 -29.38 2.24 -4.59
N ALA A 346 -29.71 1.50 -5.66
CA ALA A 346 -31.08 1.06 -5.90
C ALA A 346 -31.59 0.06 -4.85
N SER A 347 -32.90 0.08 -4.73
CA SER A 347 -33.68 -0.97 -4.07
C SER A 347 -34.91 -1.27 -4.91
N VAL A 348 -35.17 -2.55 -5.14
CA VAL A 348 -36.39 -3.03 -5.81
C VAL A 348 -37.24 -3.72 -4.75
N ASP A 349 -38.50 -3.31 -4.64
CA ASP A 349 -39.45 -3.80 -3.63
C ASP A 349 -38.94 -3.76 -2.17
N GLY A 350 -38.08 -2.78 -1.86
CA GLY A 350 -37.50 -2.61 -0.52
C GLY A 350 -36.31 -3.54 -0.21
N VAL A 351 -35.87 -4.35 -1.17
CA VAL A 351 -34.64 -5.14 -1.07
C VAL A 351 -33.50 -4.36 -1.74
N PRO A 352 -32.38 -4.07 -1.04
CA PRO A 352 -31.26 -3.36 -1.63
C PRO A 352 -30.45 -4.25 -2.58
N CYS A 353 -29.64 -3.62 -3.42
CA CYS A 353 -28.59 -4.29 -4.17
C CYS A 353 -27.49 -4.84 -3.26
N GLN A 354 -26.80 -5.89 -3.69
CA GLN A 354 -25.63 -6.42 -3.01
C GLN A 354 -24.49 -5.41 -2.95
N VAL A 355 -23.81 -5.34 -1.80
CA VAL A 355 -22.49 -4.72 -1.67
C VAL A 355 -21.45 -5.75 -2.11
N PHE A 356 -20.48 -5.31 -2.89
CA PHE A 356 -19.36 -6.12 -3.33
C PHE A 356 -18.06 -5.62 -2.72
N SER A 357 -17.25 -6.53 -2.19
CA SER A 357 -15.86 -6.29 -1.81
C SER A 357 -14.92 -6.70 -2.94
N SER A 358 -14.09 -5.80 -3.41
CA SER A 358 -12.93 -6.15 -4.25
C SER A 358 -11.64 -5.77 -3.55
N PHE A 359 -10.55 -6.43 -3.96
CA PHE A 359 -9.22 -6.15 -3.43
C PHE A 359 -8.31 -5.68 -4.56
N SER A 360 -7.74 -4.49 -4.39
CA SER A 360 -6.80 -3.87 -5.32
C SER A 360 -5.42 -4.52 -5.26
N SER A 361 -5.25 -5.68 -5.92
CA SER A 361 -3.97 -6.38 -6.00
C SER A 361 -2.86 -5.61 -6.72
N THR A 362 -3.21 -4.56 -7.47
CA THR A 362 -2.29 -3.79 -8.32
C THR A 362 -1.71 -2.54 -7.68
N ARG A 363 -2.21 -2.11 -6.51
CA ARG A 363 -1.58 -1.03 -5.72
C ARG A 363 -0.44 -1.58 -4.88
N SER A 364 0.55 -2.18 -5.53
CA SER A 364 1.85 -2.40 -4.89
C SER A 364 2.53 -1.05 -4.72
N ALA A 365 2.67 -0.59 -3.49
CA ALA A 365 3.45 0.62 -3.21
C ALA A 365 4.94 0.27 -3.28
N ALA A 366 5.70 1.11 -3.98
CA ALA A 366 7.13 1.22 -3.72
C ALA A 366 7.28 2.19 -2.55
N VAL A 367 7.95 1.75 -1.49
CA VAL A 367 8.30 2.61 -0.35
C VAL A 367 9.79 2.69 -0.25
N SER A 368 10.30 3.88 0.02
CA SER A 368 11.73 4.13 0.13
C SER A 368 12.04 5.11 1.25
N ALA A 369 13.13 4.86 1.96
CA ALA A 369 13.70 5.76 2.95
C ALA A 369 15.15 6.08 2.60
N ALA A 370 15.60 7.27 2.98
CA ALA A 370 16.99 7.68 2.85
C ALA A 370 17.43 8.40 4.13
N LEU A 371 18.66 8.13 4.54
CA LEU A 371 19.32 8.77 5.67
C LEU A 371 20.71 9.25 5.23
N GLU A 372 20.98 10.54 5.43
CA GLU A 372 22.31 11.10 5.25
C GLU A 372 23.13 10.96 6.55
N VAL A 373 24.37 10.52 6.42
CA VAL A 373 25.33 10.36 7.52
C VAL A 373 26.61 11.11 7.17
N ILE A 374 27.08 11.95 8.10
CA ILE A 374 28.35 12.67 7.93
C ILE A 374 29.47 11.87 8.57
N VAL A 375 30.41 11.38 7.75
CA VAL A 375 31.61 10.67 8.20
C VAL A 375 32.80 11.62 8.20
N SER A 376 33.49 11.74 9.33
CA SER A 376 34.64 12.63 9.55
C SER A 376 35.91 11.82 9.78
N VAL A 377 37.07 12.40 9.47
CA VAL A 377 38.35 11.77 9.82
C VAL A 377 38.63 12.00 11.30
N ALA A 378 39.17 10.99 11.99
CA ALA A 378 39.65 11.17 13.35
C ALA A 378 40.71 12.28 13.39
N PRO A 379 40.68 13.20 14.39
CA PRO A 379 41.73 14.19 14.54
C PRO A 379 43.09 13.49 14.63
N ALA A 380 44.07 13.97 13.88
CA ALA A 380 45.43 13.47 14.00
C ALA A 380 45.87 13.56 15.48
N PRO A 381 46.52 12.53 16.04
CA PRO A 381 47.02 12.60 17.40
C PRO A 381 47.93 13.82 17.52
N VAL A 382 47.63 14.71 18.47
CA VAL A 382 48.48 15.85 18.76
C VAL A 382 49.86 15.30 19.12
N PRO A 383 50.95 15.73 18.46
CA PRO A 383 52.29 15.30 18.82
C PRO A 383 52.50 15.53 20.32
N PRO A 384 53.13 14.60 21.06
CA PRO A 384 53.41 14.82 22.47
C PRO A 384 54.19 16.12 22.60
N THR A 385 53.66 17.06 23.39
CA THR A 385 54.34 18.33 23.68
C THR A 385 55.72 18.00 24.21
N MET A 386 56.76 18.30 23.44
CA MET A 386 58.14 18.15 23.91
C MET A 386 58.27 18.92 25.24
N PRO A 387 58.92 18.33 26.27
CA PRO A 387 59.15 19.03 27.52
C PRO A 387 59.87 20.35 27.25
N ALA A 388 59.31 21.42 27.81
CA ALA A 388 59.87 22.76 27.68
C ALA A 388 61.35 22.77 28.15
N PRO A 389 62.28 23.37 27.40
CA PRO A 389 63.64 23.55 27.87
C PRO A 389 63.64 24.40 29.16
N ALA A 390 64.48 24.01 30.11
CA ALA A 390 64.59 24.65 31.42
C ALA A 390 64.90 26.16 31.29
N PRO A 391 64.31 27.00 32.16
CA PRO A 391 64.49 28.45 32.08
C PRO A 391 65.95 28.82 32.38
N THR A 392 66.58 29.49 31.43
CA THR A 392 67.87 30.18 31.63
C THR A 392 67.58 31.64 31.97
N SER A 393 68.07 32.08 33.13
CA SER A 393 67.98 33.46 33.66
C SER A 393 69.29 34.22 33.33
N PRO A 394 69.37 35.56 33.49
CA PRO A 394 69.34 36.52 32.38
C PRO A 394 70.68 37.24 32.17
N ALA A 395 70.92 37.72 30.94
CA ALA A 395 71.99 38.67 30.66
C ALA A 395 71.41 40.09 30.50
N GLU A 396 71.86 40.97 31.40
CA GLU A 396 71.74 42.43 31.35
C GLU A 396 72.26 42.99 30.01
N SER A 397 71.51 43.89 29.40
CA SER A 397 72.09 44.87 28.48
C SER A 397 71.24 46.14 28.42
N SER A 398 71.94 47.25 28.57
CA SER A 398 71.47 48.61 28.84
C SER A 398 71.41 49.47 27.59
N GLY A 399 70.40 50.35 27.53
CA GLY A 399 70.40 51.62 26.77
C GLY A 399 70.18 51.51 25.26
N SER A 400 69.71 52.53 24.53
CA SER A 400 69.30 53.91 24.83
C SER A 400 68.74 54.50 23.53
N GLY A 401 67.78 55.44 23.61
CA GLY A 401 67.48 56.47 22.59
C GLY A 401 66.38 56.12 21.57
N SER A 402 65.21 56.79 21.61
CA SER A 402 64.90 58.09 20.97
C SER A 402 64.56 57.90 19.47
N THR A 403 63.47 58.36 18.84
CA THR A 403 62.44 59.39 19.12
C THR A 403 61.34 59.26 18.03
N SER A 404 60.12 59.71 18.36
CA SER A 404 59.05 60.38 17.56
C SER A 404 58.99 60.18 16.02
N GLU A 405 57.85 60.10 15.32
CA GLU A 405 56.75 61.08 15.32
C GLU A 405 55.57 60.62 14.41
N THR A 406 54.36 60.75 14.95
CA THR A 406 53.06 61.19 14.38
C THR A 406 52.84 61.29 12.85
N ARG A 407 51.74 60.72 12.32
CA ARG A 407 50.52 61.46 11.85
C ARG A 407 49.53 60.67 10.95
N ALA A 408 48.33 60.51 11.50
CA ALA A 408 46.95 60.56 10.95
C ALA A 408 46.60 60.33 9.44
N ALA A 409 45.74 59.32 9.25
CA ALA A 409 44.32 59.39 8.80
C ALA A 409 43.89 59.46 7.31
N ARG A 410 42.70 58.86 7.11
CA ARG A 410 41.79 58.77 5.94
C ARG A 410 42.18 57.70 4.91
N GLY A 411 41.30 56.81 4.44
CA GLY A 411 39.85 56.65 4.58
C GLY A 411 39.29 56.21 3.22
N ALA A 412 38.55 55.10 3.16
CA ALA A 412 37.43 54.84 2.23
C ALA A 412 37.01 53.36 2.34
N ALA A 413 35.71 53.17 2.58
CA ALA A 413 34.93 51.96 2.33
C ALA A 413 33.80 52.38 1.35
N PRO A 414 32.80 51.55 1.01
CA PRO A 414 32.79 50.17 0.49
C PRO A 414 31.88 50.04 -0.76
N ALA A 415 31.83 48.87 -1.41
CA ALA A 415 30.70 48.38 -2.24
C ALA A 415 31.04 46.94 -2.69
N GLY A 416 30.20 45.91 -2.77
CA GLY A 416 28.80 45.63 -2.42
C GLY A 416 28.69 44.08 -2.43
N ALA A 417 28.07 43.42 -1.45
CA ALA A 417 26.67 42.99 -1.44
C ALA A 417 26.22 42.10 -2.63
N LEU A 418 26.16 40.79 -2.34
CA LEU A 418 25.01 39.87 -2.47
C LEU A 418 24.34 39.57 -3.84
N ALA A 419 24.14 38.26 -4.05
CA ALA A 419 22.91 37.56 -4.47
C ALA A 419 22.88 36.84 -5.84
N ALA A 420 22.63 35.52 -5.73
CA ALA A 420 21.56 34.75 -6.35
C ALA A 420 21.61 34.29 -7.84
N THR A 421 21.39 32.96 -7.96
CA THR A 421 20.54 32.22 -8.93
C THR A 421 20.95 32.04 -10.39
N GLY A 422 21.04 30.77 -10.79
CA GLY A 422 20.29 30.23 -11.93
C GLY A 422 21.07 29.86 -13.21
N GLY A 423 20.76 28.68 -13.76
CA GLY A 423 21.03 28.29 -15.16
C GLY A 423 21.99 27.11 -15.31
N SER A 424 21.46 25.87 -15.33
CA SER A 424 21.12 25.10 -16.55
C SER A 424 22.32 24.32 -17.13
N VAL A 425 22.35 23.01 -16.88
CA VAL A 425 23.21 22.07 -17.62
C VAL A 425 22.31 21.08 -18.34
N GLU A 426 22.31 21.21 -19.67
CA GLU A 426 21.70 20.27 -20.62
C GLU A 426 22.38 18.90 -20.50
N TRP A 427 21.58 17.85 -20.31
CA TRP A 427 22.01 16.47 -20.47
C TRP A 427 21.45 15.93 -21.80
N GLY A 428 22.31 15.87 -22.81
CA GLY A 428 22.09 15.03 -23.98
C GLY A 428 22.41 13.59 -23.63
N TRP A 429 21.44 12.69 -23.77
CA TRP A 429 21.69 11.26 -23.83
C TRP A 429 21.38 10.73 -25.23
N VAL A 430 22.46 10.29 -25.86
CA VAL A 430 22.50 9.35 -26.96
C VAL A 430 22.04 7.99 -26.44
N VAL A 431 20.94 7.45 -26.95
CA VAL A 431 20.72 6.00 -26.99
C VAL A 431 20.26 5.65 -28.40
N GLY A 432 21.20 5.14 -29.18
CA GLY A 432 20.93 4.42 -30.42
C GLY A 432 21.20 2.94 -30.21
N GLY A 433 20.37 2.10 -30.85
CA GLY A 433 20.59 0.67 -31.06
C GLY A 433 19.77 -0.22 -30.13
N GLY A 434 18.92 -1.12 -30.60
CA GLY A 434 18.65 -1.52 -31.97
C GLY A 434 17.47 -2.48 -32.07
N ALA A 435 16.79 -2.42 -33.21
CA ALA A 435 15.84 -3.40 -33.68
C ALA A 435 16.55 -4.39 -34.63
N ALA A 436 16.31 -5.69 -34.44
CA ALA A 436 16.39 -6.74 -35.48
C ALA A 436 15.69 -8.00 -34.93
N VAL A 437 14.54 -8.51 -35.44
CA VAL A 437 14.17 -9.01 -36.79
C VAL A 437 14.38 -10.54 -36.93
N LEU A 438 13.23 -11.23 -37.04
CA LEU A 438 12.87 -12.39 -37.89
C LEU A 438 13.01 -13.87 -37.43
N LEU A 439 11.85 -14.55 -37.58
CA LEU A 439 11.55 -15.76 -38.38
C LEU A 439 11.34 -17.14 -37.70
N GLY A 440 10.14 -17.69 -37.96
CA GLY A 440 9.83 -19.14 -38.08
C GLY A 440 8.87 -19.66 -36.99
N ALA A 441 7.76 -20.36 -37.26
CA ALA A 441 7.29 -21.00 -38.48
C ALA A 441 5.77 -21.24 -38.45
N VAL A 442 5.21 -21.20 -39.65
CA VAL A 442 3.88 -21.64 -40.06
C VAL A 442 3.78 -23.16 -39.99
N LEU A 443 2.71 -23.73 -39.43
CA LEU A 443 2.17 -25.01 -39.88
C LEU A 443 0.64 -24.99 -39.95
N LEU A 444 0.17 -24.89 -41.19
CA LEU A 444 -1.16 -25.29 -41.63
C LEU A 444 -1.36 -26.81 -41.45
N GLY A 445 -2.48 -27.17 -40.83
CA GLY A 445 -2.97 -28.55 -40.75
C GLY A 445 -4.48 -28.62 -40.99
N LEU A 446 -4.90 -28.38 -42.23
CA LEU A 446 -6.24 -28.77 -42.71
C LEU A 446 -6.32 -30.30 -42.81
N ARG A 447 -7.39 -30.91 -42.25
CA ARG A 447 -8.29 -31.81 -43.01
C ARG A 447 -9.44 -32.41 -42.17
N ARG A 448 -10.65 -32.13 -42.68
CA ARG A 448 -11.82 -33.01 -42.91
C ARG A 448 -12.70 -33.46 -41.73
N ALA A 449 -13.83 -32.75 -41.62
CA ALA A 449 -15.18 -33.22 -41.96
C ALA A 449 -15.66 -34.59 -41.43
N LYS A 450 -16.68 -34.54 -40.57
CA LYS A 450 -17.85 -35.42 -40.74
C LYS A 450 -19.12 -34.76 -40.17
N ALA A 451 -20.02 -34.42 -41.08
CA ALA A 451 -21.41 -34.10 -40.80
C ALA A 451 -22.18 -35.39 -40.49
N ILE A 452 -22.94 -35.42 -39.39
CA ILE A 452 -24.02 -36.40 -39.16
C ILE A 452 -25.17 -35.71 -38.40
N SER A 453 -26.21 -35.37 -39.18
CA SER A 453 -27.66 -35.41 -38.90
C SER A 453 -28.24 -34.96 -37.54
N THR A 454 -29.00 -33.87 -37.56
CA THR A 454 -30.36 -33.78 -36.97
C THR A 454 -31.30 -34.79 -37.67
N PRO A 455 -32.40 -35.32 -37.08
CA PRO A 455 -33.45 -34.61 -36.32
C PRO A 455 -33.87 -35.37 -35.02
N ARG A 456 -34.74 -34.93 -34.11
CA ARG A 456 -36.18 -34.69 -34.28
C ARG A 456 -36.81 -34.37 -32.91
N ARG A 457 -37.73 -33.40 -32.92
CA ARG A 457 -38.85 -33.10 -32.00
C ARG A 457 -39.19 -34.15 -30.93
N HIS A 458 -39.39 -33.71 -29.68
CA HIS A 458 -40.67 -33.85 -28.98
C HIS A 458 -40.74 -32.90 -27.76
N ALA A 459 -41.78 -32.08 -27.76
CA ALA A 459 -42.51 -31.60 -26.58
C ALA A 459 -43.97 -32.07 -26.77
N PRO A 460 -44.90 -31.95 -25.80
CA PRO A 460 -44.80 -31.92 -24.33
C PRO A 460 -45.77 -32.94 -23.65
N GLU A 461 -45.68 -33.09 -22.33
CA GLU A 461 -46.75 -33.62 -21.45
C GLU A 461 -46.58 -32.88 -20.12
N VAL A 462 -47.35 -31.84 -19.79
CA VAL A 462 -48.70 -31.86 -19.18
C VAL A 462 -48.89 -32.96 -18.13
N ARG A 463 -48.63 -32.60 -16.88
CA ARG A 463 -49.56 -32.79 -15.77
C ARG A 463 -49.32 -31.77 -14.67
#